data_AF-A0AB34K1R2-F1
#
_entry.id   AF-A0AB34K1R2-F1
#
_cell.length_a   1.000
_cell.length_b   1.000
_cell.length_c   1.000
_cell.angle_alpha   90.00
_cell.angle_beta   90.00
_cell.angle_gamma   90.00
#
_symmetry.space_group_name_H-M   'P 1'
#
loop_
_entity.id
_entity.type
_entity.pdbx_description
1 polymer ?
#
loop_
_entity_poly.entity_id
_entity_poly.type
_entity_poly.pdbx_seq_one_letter_code
_entity_poly.pdbx_strand_id
1 'polypeptide(L)'
;MVAAVKARCAFPIESVFGPILGPVVLVLPAGPSRPEDIAHAAVSAHVRVLPIDLELGGLQHDLRRTVVQRAVIELCLMPGVVASVHIATDCRSFSPLNAHLRLRPPSDPDGRLCPSDFREYISQQNTMIELCATIATIMCTSGRGFTWENPPDLSDPSHLPCWAWPEMGEVVACLWQTSWLRALRASFDLVMLHSSMCMFGSEFRKYFSLLMPRHYHKAFVALDGRLCPRTGAHAQHVPACGLDADGLSRATLAGQYPWRLSVALLRGHARCAASACCPPQRVEMTVRTVGSSDSDGESGLPSEDGGDAPPPSVMAMSCRQLFGTVVRDAAAPPVGTR
;
A
#
# COMPACT_ATOMS: atom_id res chain seq x y z
N MET A 1 -21.24 -7.00 -28.03
CA MET A 1 -19.83 -6.87 -28.48
C MET A 1 -19.20 -5.72 -27.71
N VAL A 2 -18.38 -5.99 -26.69
CA VAL A 2 -17.67 -4.95 -25.94
C VAL A 2 -16.44 -4.58 -26.75
N ALA A 3 -16.42 -3.39 -27.33
CA ALA A 3 -15.24 -2.88 -28.02
C ALA A 3 -14.13 -2.68 -26.99
N ALA A 4 -13.05 -3.43 -27.14
CA ALA A 4 -11.86 -3.33 -26.29
C ALA A 4 -11.29 -1.91 -26.41
N VAL A 5 -11.27 -1.19 -25.29
CA VAL A 5 -10.56 0.09 -25.18
C VAL A 5 -9.06 -0.21 -25.29
N LYS A 6 -8.52 -0.17 -26.52
CA LYS A 6 -7.07 -0.12 -26.75
C LYS A 6 -6.58 1.30 -26.48
N ALA A 7 -6.57 1.70 -25.21
CA ALA A 7 -5.70 2.79 -24.79
C ALA A 7 -4.27 2.28 -24.99
N ARG A 8 -3.57 2.81 -26.00
CA ARG A 8 -2.16 2.48 -26.26
C ARG A 8 -1.34 2.98 -25.06
N CYS A 9 -1.04 2.08 -24.13
CA CYS A 9 0.03 2.34 -23.17
C CYS A 9 1.35 2.41 -23.93
N ALA A 10 2.19 3.37 -23.55
CA ALA A 10 3.54 3.48 -24.07
C ALA A 10 4.40 2.28 -23.66
N PHE A 11 3.97 1.55 -22.63
CA PHE A 11 4.56 0.32 -22.15
C PHE A 11 3.65 -0.88 -22.47
N PRO A 12 4.15 -1.97 -23.06
CA PRO A 12 3.33 -3.14 -23.34
C PRO A 12 3.04 -3.89 -22.04
N ILE A 13 2.00 -3.50 -21.31
CA ILE A 13 1.52 -4.19 -20.09
C ILE A 13 1.31 -5.69 -20.35
N GLU A 14 0.87 -6.05 -21.56
CA GLU A 14 0.73 -7.45 -22.01
C GLU A 14 2.07 -8.21 -22.05
N SER A 15 3.21 -7.53 -22.20
CA SER A 15 4.52 -8.19 -22.15
C SER A 15 4.97 -8.52 -20.72
N VAL A 16 4.35 -7.91 -19.71
CA VAL A 16 4.66 -8.16 -18.30
C VAL A 16 3.61 -9.07 -17.66
N PHE A 17 2.31 -8.84 -17.91
CA PHE A 17 1.23 -9.55 -17.22
C PHE A 17 0.37 -10.42 -18.13
N GLY A 18 0.64 -10.44 -19.45
CA GLY A 18 -0.21 -11.12 -20.43
C GLY A 18 -1.58 -10.44 -20.63
N PRO A 19 -2.52 -11.09 -21.36
CA PRO A 19 -3.83 -10.52 -21.62
C PRO A 19 -4.72 -10.49 -20.36
N ILE A 20 -5.19 -9.30 -19.99
CA ILE A 20 -6.11 -9.10 -18.85
C ILE A 20 -7.53 -8.91 -19.39
N LEU A 21 -8.40 -9.91 -19.19
CA LEU A 21 -9.78 -9.90 -19.69
C LEU A 21 -10.79 -9.56 -18.58
N GLY A 22 -11.06 -8.28 -18.39
CA GLY A 22 -12.04 -7.79 -17.42
C GLY A 22 -11.47 -7.46 -16.03
N PRO A 23 -12.32 -7.08 -15.07
CA PRO A 23 -11.89 -6.49 -13.81
C PRO A 23 -11.14 -7.50 -12.93
N VAL A 24 -10.00 -7.11 -12.37
CA VAL A 24 -9.19 -7.92 -11.45
C VAL A 24 -9.01 -7.26 -10.09
N VAL A 25 -8.78 -8.08 -9.07
CA VAL A 25 -8.22 -7.66 -7.78
C VAL A 25 -6.72 -7.85 -7.84
N LEU A 26 -5.98 -6.76 -7.67
CA LEU A 26 -4.52 -6.79 -7.65
C LEU A 26 -4.02 -7.04 -6.22
N VAL A 27 -3.03 -7.91 -6.03
CA VAL A 27 -2.44 -8.19 -4.71
C VAL A 27 -0.95 -7.84 -4.72
N LEU A 28 -0.51 -6.95 -3.82
CA LEU A 28 0.82 -6.32 -3.83
C LEU A 28 1.48 -6.21 -2.44
N PRO A 29 2.71 -6.68 -2.25
CA PRO A 29 3.24 -7.91 -2.86
C PRO A 29 2.40 -9.13 -2.43
N ALA A 30 2.31 -10.15 -3.29
CA ALA A 30 1.52 -11.35 -2.97
C ALA A 30 2.28 -12.41 -2.15
N GLY A 31 3.61 -12.33 -2.08
CA GLY A 31 4.46 -13.37 -1.49
C GLY A 31 4.48 -14.68 -2.29
N PRO A 32 5.16 -15.72 -1.77
CA PRO A 32 5.13 -17.08 -2.33
C PRO A 32 3.71 -17.59 -2.51
N SER A 33 3.45 -18.33 -3.59
CA SER A 33 2.21 -19.10 -3.68
C SER A 33 2.18 -20.15 -2.58
N ARG A 34 1.06 -20.22 -1.86
CA ARG A 34 0.85 -21.21 -0.81
C ARG A 34 -0.59 -21.73 -0.87
N PRO A 35 -0.83 -22.99 -0.48
CA PRO A 35 -2.18 -23.43 -0.21
C PRO A 35 -2.90 -22.42 0.69
N GLU A 36 -4.14 -22.13 0.35
CA GLU A 36 -5.01 -21.19 1.08
C GLU A 36 -4.70 -19.69 0.98
N ASP A 37 -3.75 -19.29 0.13
CA ASP A 37 -3.50 -17.86 -0.12
C ASP A 37 -4.70 -17.16 -0.79
N ILE A 38 -4.63 -15.82 -0.88
CA ILE A 38 -5.67 -14.99 -1.51
C ILE A 38 -5.90 -15.40 -2.97
N ALA A 39 -4.86 -15.76 -3.72
CA ALA A 39 -5.01 -16.16 -5.12
C ALA A 39 -5.77 -17.50 -5.25
N HIS A 40 -5.53 -18.47 -4.37
CA HIS A 40 -6.26 -19.73 -4.33
C HIS A 40 -7.72 -19.54 -3.93
N ALA A 41 -7.99 -18.63 -2.99
CA ALA A 41 -9.36 -18.32 -2.57
C ALA A 41 -10.19 -17.64 -3.68
N ALA A 42 -9.55 -17.12 -4.73
CA ALA A 42 -10.18 -16.43 -5.86
C ALA A 42 -11.23 -17.29 -6.57
N VAL A 43 -10.93 -18.59 -6.75
CA VAL A 43 -11.84 -19.56 -7.37
C VAL A 43 -13.14 -19.65 -6.59
N SER A 44 -13.07 -19.77 -5.26
CA SER A 44 -14.25 -19.86 -4.41
C SER A 44 -15.09 -18.58 -4.38
N ALA A 45 -14.44 -17.43 -4.60
CA ALA A 45 -15.08 -16.12 -4.59
C ALA A 45 -15.60 -15.69 -5.97
N HIS A 46 -15.32 -16.45 -7.05
CA HIS A 46 -15.57 -16.07 -8.44
C HIS A 46 -14.95 -14.70 -8.80
N VAL A 47 -13.78 -14.43 -8.23
CA VAL A 47 -13.01 -13.20 -8.44
C VAL A 47 -11.77 -13.53 -9.25
N ARG A 48 -11.40 -12.65 -10.19
CA ARG A 48 -10.08 -12.72 -10.81
C ARG A 48 -9.07 -12.00 -9.94
N VAL A 49 -8.00 -12.70 -9.56
CA VAL A 49 -6.88 -12.12 -8.81
C VAL A 49 -5.66 -12.07 -9.71
N LEU A 50 -4.95 -10.93 -9.70
CA LEU A 50 -3.62 -10.80 -10.29
C LEU A 50 -2.62 -10.63 -9.13
N PRO A 51 -1.94 -11.70 -8.71
CA PRO A 51 -0.88 -11.60 -7.71
C PRO A 51 0.40 -11.09 -8.38
N ILE A 52 0.99 -10.02 -7.84
CA ILE A 52 2.33 -9.57 -8.27
C ILE A 52 3.30 -9.84 -7.14
N ASP A 53 4.23 -10.75 -7.41
CA ASP A 53 5.31 -11.10 -6.50
C ASP A 53 6.51 -11.64 -7.27
N LEU A 54 7.71 -11.36 -6.75
CA LEU A 54 8.97 -11.83 -7.30
C LEU A 54 9.07 -13.36 -7.33
N GLU A 55 8.47 -14.05 -6.37
CA GLU A 55 8.49 -15.51 -6.28
C GLU A 55 7.51 -16.18 -7.26
N LEU A 56 6.53 -15.43 -7.79
CA LEU A 56 5.54 -15.92 -8.75
C LEU A 56 5.93 -15.60 -10.20
N GLY A 57 6.20 -14.33 -10.49
CA GLY A 57 6.52 -13.86 -11.85
C GLY A 57 8.01 -13.62 -12.09
N GLY A 58 8.87 -14.03 -11.15
CA GLY A 58 10.30 -13.80 -11.23
C GLY A 58 10.62 -12.32 -11.34
N LEU A 59 11.71 -12.02 -12.05
CA LEU A 59 12.15 -10.64 -12.28
C LEU A 59 11.10 -9.77 -12.97
N GLN A 60 10.16 -10.35 -13.74
CA GLN A 60 9.11 -9.58 -14.43
C GLN A 60 8.11 -8.97 -13.44
N HIS A 61 7.97 -9.55 -12.25
CA HIS A 61 7.10 -9.05 -11.17
C HIS A 61 7.89 -8.40 -10.03
N ASP A 62 9.20 -8.17 -10.20
CA ASP A 62 10.03 -7.51 -9.19
C ASP A 62 9.65 -6.02 -9.06
N LEU A 63 8.82 -5.72 -8.08
CA LEU A 63 8.35 -4.36 -7.78
C LEU A 63 9.48 -3.39 -7.38
N ARG A 64 10.71 -3.87 -7.15
CA ARG A 64 11.88 -3.00 -6.96
C ARG A 64 12.39 -2.41 -8.27
N ARG A 65 12.00 -2.98 -9.41
CA ARG A 65 12.40 -2.49 -10.74
C ARG A 65 11.43 -1.41 -11.21
N THR A 66 11.95 -0.23 -11.54
CA THR A 66 11.17 0.92 -12.02
C THR A 66 10.25 0.58 -13.20
N VAL A 67 10.67 -0.32 -14.09
CA VAL A 67 9.86 -0.76 -15.23
C VAL A 67 8.58 -1.50 -14.79
N VAL A 68 8.66 -2.33 -13.75
CA VAL A 68 7.53 -3.07 -13.20
C VAL A 68 6.63 -2.10 -12.42
N GLN A 69 7.22 -1.21 -11.61
CA GLN A 69 6.49 -0.16 -10.88
C GLN A 69 5.61 0.67 -11.83
N ARG A 70 6.20 1.14 -12.95
CA ARG A 70 5.47 1.88 -13.98
C ARG A 70 4.34 1.06 -14.58
N ALA A 71 4.59 -0.20 -14.94
CA ALA A 71 3.56 -1.07 -15.49
C ALA A 71 2.38 -1.27 -14.52
N VAL A 72 2.64 -1.41 -13.22
CA VAL A 72 1.59 -1.53 -12.19
C VAL A 72 0.81 -0.23 -12.02
N ILE A 73 1.49 0.92 -12.01
CA ILE A 73 0.84 2.23 -11.97
C ILE A 73 -0.06 2.44 -13.18
N GLU A 74 0.44 2.16 -14.40
CA GLU A 74 -0.33 2.28 -15.64
C GLU A 74 -1.55 1.34 -15.62
N LEU A 75 -1.36 0.10 -15.16
CA LEU A 75 -2.44 -0.86 -14.99
C LEU A 75 -3.52 -0.33 -14.03
N CYS A 76 -3.11 0.29 -12.91
CA CYS A 76 -4.04 0.92 -11.99
C CYS A 76 -4.74 2.12 -12.61
N LEU A 77 -4.09 2.92 -13.47
CA LEU A 77 -4.72 4.06 -14.14
C LEU A 77 -5.78 3.66 -15.18
N MET A 78 -5.74 2.43 -15.70
CA MET A 78 -6.72 1.96 -16.68
C MET A 78 -8.12 1.77 -16.08
N PRO A 79 -9.15 2.48 -16.60
CA PRO A 79 -10.52 2.27 -16.17
C PRO A 79 -10.99 0.85 -16.47
N GLY A 80 -11.67 0.21 -15.51
CA GLY A 80 -12.30 -1.10 -15.68
C GLY A 80 -11.36 -2.31 -15.69
N VAL A 81 -10.04 -2.10 -15.62
CA VAL A 81 -9.06 -3.20 -15.58
C VAL A 81 -8.79 -3.64 -14.14
N VAL A 82 -8.34 -2.72 -13.28
CA VAL A 82 -8.17 -2.99 -11.84
C VAL A 82 -9.41 -2.51 -11.10
N ALA A 83 -10.17 -3.45 -10.52
CA ALA A 83 -11.34 -3.13 -9.73
C ALA A 83 -10.98 -2.68 -8.31
N SER A 84 -9.97 -3.32 -7.72
CA SER A 84 -9.43 -2.96 -6.41
C SER A 84 -8.03 -3.53 -6.18
N VAL A 85 -7.34 -3.02 -5.17
CA VAL A 85 -6.00 -3.48 -4.77
C VAL A 85 -6.01 -3.94 -3.32
N HIS A 86 -5.39 -5.08 -3.03
CA HIS A 86 -5.00 -5.50 -1.68
C HIS A 86 -3.49 -5.32 -1.53
N ILE A 87 -3.08 -4.52 -0.55
CA ILE A 87 -1.67 -4.20 -0.28
C ILE A 87 -1.26 -4.89 1.02
N ALA A 88 -0.22 -5.72 0.97
CA ALA A 88 0.31 -6.49 2.09
C ALA A 88 1.85 -6.38 2.13
N THR A 89 2.34 -5.14 2.28
CA THR A 89 3.79 -4.84 2.29
C THR A 89 4.52 -5.56 3.43
N ASP A 90 5.78 -5.94 3.20
CA ASP A 90 6.63 -6.51 4.23
C ASP A 90 6.69 -5.58 5.46
N CYS A 91 6.43 -6.14 6.63
CA CYS A 91 6.40 -5.41 7.90
C CYS A 91 7.65 -5.64 8.76
N ARG A 92 8.65 -6.40 8.28
CA ARG A 92 9.86 -6.75 9.04
C ARG A 92 10.60 -5.56 9.63
N SER A 93 10.73 -4.45 8.91
CA SER A 93 11.39 -3.24 9.42
C SER A 93 10.60 -2.51 10.52
N PHE A 94 9.31 -2.83 10.69
CA PHE A 94 8.43 -2.31 11.73
C PHE A 94 8.17 -3.35 12.84
N SER A 95 8.86 -4.50 12.79
CA SER A 95 8.61 -5.58 13.73
C SER A 95 9.22 -5.27 15.09
N PRO A 96 8.47 -5.41 16.20
CA PRO A 96 9.02 -5.34 17.56
C PRO A 96 10.13 -6.36 17.83
N LEU A 97 10.17 -7.47 17.09
CA LEU A 97 11.25 -8.48 17.21
C LEU A 97 12.62 -7.91 16.80
N ASN A 98 12.61 -6.86 15.97
CA ASN A 98 13.80 -6.16 15.50
C ASN A 98 14.04 -4.85 16.25
N ALA A 99 13.37 -4.61 17.38
CA ALA A 99 13.47 -3.35 18.14
C ALA A 99 14.92 -3.00 18.53
N HIS A 100 15.73 -4.01 18.86
CA HIS A 100 17.14 -3.85 19.21
C HIS A 100 18.00 -3.27 18.07
N LEU A 101 17.59 -3.46 16.81
CA LEU A 101 18.27 -2.89 15.64
C LEU A 101 17.94 -1.40 15.41
N ARG A 102 16.91 -0.87 16.08
CA ARG A 102 16.45 0.52 15.98
C ARG A 102 16.30 1.01 14.52
N LEU A 103 15.74 0.16 13.66
CA LEU A 103 15.61 0.45 12.23
C LEU A 103 14.67 1.64 11.95
N ARG A 104 13.60 1.76 12.75
CA ARG A 104 12.56 2.78 12.61
C ARG A 104 12.05 3.18 14.01
N PRO A 105 12.75 4.04 14.75
CA PRO A 105 12.24 4.54 16.02
C PRO A 105 11.00 5.44 15.79
N PRO A 106 10.10 5.63 16.79
CA PRO A 106 8.92 6.48 16.62
C PRO A 106 9.21 7.93 16.20
N SER A 107 10.39 8.46 16.56
CA SER A 107 10.87 9.78 16.13
C SER A 107 11.30 9.85 14.66
N ASP A 108 11.58 8.70 14.03
CA ASP A 108 11.95 8.57 12.62
C ASP A 108 11.27 7.33 11.98
N PRO A 109 9.95 7.38 11.74
CA PRO A 109 9.20 6.26 11.16
C PRO A 109 9.67 5.87 9.77
N ASP A 110 10.27 6.81 9.03
CA ASP A 110 10.82 6.59 7.69
C ASP A 110 12.19 5.87 7.74
N GLY A 111 12.83 5.77 8.92
CA GLY A 111 14.10 5.06 9.13
C GLY A 111 15.30 5.72 8.45
N ARG A 112 15.27 7.05 8.26
CA ARG A 112 16.36 7.82 7.63
C ARG A 112 17.66 7.78 8.45
N LEU A 113 17.55 7.57 9.76
CA LEU A 113 18.64 7.49 10.73
C LEU A 113 19.00 6.06 11.11
N CYS A 114 18.54 5.05 10.35
CA CYS A 114 18.87 3.65 10.62
C CYS A 114 20.39 3.39 10.56
N PRO A 115 20.88 2.33 11.24
CA PRO A 115 22.29 1.95 11.18
C PRO A 115 22.77 1.73 9.73
N SER A 116 24.05 2.03 9.45
CA SER A 116 24.64 2.02 8.11
C SER A 116 24.34 0.74 7.33
N ASP A 117 24.45 -0.40 8.02
CA ASP A 117 24.35 -1.74 7.43
C ASP A 117 22.93 -2.06 6.94
N PHE A 118 21.94 -1.29 7.37
CA PHE A 118 20.53 -1.45 6.99
C PHE A 118 20.01 -0.34 6.07
N ARG A 119 20.83 0.66 5.69
CA ARG A 119 20.37 1.80 4.88
C ARG A 119 19.80 1.38 3.53
N GLU A 120 20.46 0.46 2.85
CA GLU A 120 19.97 -0.05 1.57
C GLU A 120 18.64 -0.80 1.75
N TYR A 121 18.56 -1.68 2.74
CA TYR A 121 17.33 -2.39 3.07
C TYR A 121 16.17 -1.43 3.37
N ILE A 122 16.38 -0.41 4.20
CA ILE A 122 15.35 0.57 4.54
C ILE A 122 14.98 1.43 3.33
N SER A 123 15.94 1.82 2.50
CA SER A 123 15.68 2.54 1.26
C SER A 123 14.78 1.72 0.32
N GLN A 124 15.08 0.44 0.11
CA GLN A 124 14.25 -0.45 -0.71
C GLN A 124 12.82 -0.61 -0.13
N GLN A 125 12.69 -0.76 1.19
CA GLN A 125 11.39 -0.82 1.86
C GLN A 125 10.61 0.49 1.69
N ASN A 126 11.27 1.65 1.81
CA ASN A 126 10.64 2.96 1.60
C ASN A 126 10.15 3.13 0.15
N THR A 127 10.93 2.72 -0.85
CA THR A 127 10.49 2.72 -2.26
C THR A 127 9.23 1.86 -2.45
N MET A 128 9.15 0.71 -1.79
CA MET A 128 7.96 -0.16 -1.84
C MET A 128 6.74 0.49 -1.18
N ILE A 129 6.92 1.13 -0.03
CA ILE A 129 5.84 1.86 0.67
C ILE A 129 5.35 3.03 -0.19
N GLU A 130 6.27 3.80 -0.76
CA GLU A 130 5.95 4.94 -1.64
C GLU A 130 5.14 4.50 -2.88
N LEU A 131 5.56 3.43 -3.54
CA LEU A 131 4.83 2.83 -4.65
C LEU A 131 3.40 2.45 -4.23
N CYS A 132 3.26 1.75 -3.10
CA CYS A 132 1.96 1.32 -2.59
C CYS A 132 1.06 2.52 -2.23
N ALA A 133 1.62 3.59 -1.65
CA ALA A 133 0.90 4.83 -1.37
C ALA A 133 0.47 5.56 -2.65
N THR A 134 1.31 5.54 -3.69
CA THR A 134 0.96 6.08 -5.01
C THR A 134 -0.20 5.29 -5.63
N ILE A 135 -0.17 3.96 -5.56
CA ILE A 135 -1.26 3.11 -6.04
C ILE A 135 -2.54 3.37 -5.24
N ALA A 136 -2.47 3.42 -3.91
CA ALA A 136 -3.62 3.74 -3.07
C ALA A 136 -4.22 5.11 -3.41
N THR A 137 -3.38 6.11 -3.68
CA THR A 137 -3.79 7.43 -4.15
C THR A 137 -4.55 7.34 -5.48
N ILE A 138 -4.01 6.61 -6.47
CA ILE A 138 -4.67 6.39 -7.77
C ILE A 138 -6.04 5.72 -7.60
N MET A 139 -6.14 4.73 -6.72
CA MET A 139 -7.40 4.05 -6.45
C MET A 139 -8.43 5.03 -5.87
N CYS A 140 -8.05 5.78 -4.84
CA CYS A 140 -8.89 6.82 -4.23
C CYS A 140 -9.38 7.86 -5.25
N THR A 141 -8.46 8.45 -6.02
CA THR A 141 -8.80 9.50 -7.00
C THR A 141 -9.71 8.99 -8.11
N SER A 142 -9.63 7.70 -8.42
CA SER A 142 -10.49 7.04 -9.40
C SER A 142 -11.82 6.54 -8.83
N GLY A 143 -12.12 6.79 -7.55
CA GLY A 143 -13.32 6.27 -6.88
C GLY A 143 -13.33 4.75 -6.73
N ARG A 144 -12.17 4.10 -6.83
CA ARG A 144 -12.01 2.65 -6.62
C ARG A 144 -11.39 2.41 -5.25
N GLY A 145 -11.56 1.20 -4.74
CA GLY A 145 -11.05 0.89 -3.41
C GLY A 145 -9.71 0.16 -3.41
N PHE A 146 -9.09 0.25 -2.25
CA PHE A 146 -7.96 -0.57 -1.86
C PHE A 146 -8.14 -1.01 -0.41
N THR A 147 -7.41 -2.04 -0.02
CA THR A 147 -7.10 -2.33 1.39
C THR A 147 -5.60 -2.38 1.55
N TRP A 148 -5.07 -1.88 2.67
CA TRP A 148 -3.66 -2.00 3.03
C TRP A 148 -3.53 -2.62 4.40
N GLU A 149 -2.90 -3.78 4.46
CA GLU A 149 -2.68 -4.57 5.65
C GLU A 149 -1.30 -4.31 6.29
N ASN A 150 -1.30 -4.16 7.60
CA ASN A 150 -0.11 -4.18 8.45
C ASN A 150 -0.52 -4.46 9.90
N PRO A 151 0.41 -4.82 10.80
CA PRO A 151 0.14 -4.81 12.23
C PRO A 151 -0.44 -3.48 12.74
N PRO A 152 -1.27 -3.49 13.81
CA PRO A 152 -1.79 -2.28 14.42
C PRO A 152 -0.68 -1.39 15.00
N ASP A 153 -0.97 -0.10 15.14
CA ASP A 153 -0.10 0.82 15.87
C ASP A 153 -0.07 0.42 17.35
N LEU A 154 1.10 -0.01 17.85
CA LEU A 154 1.27 -0.41 19.24
C LEU A 154 1.33 0.79 20.21
N SER A 155 1.54 2.00 19.70
CA SER A 155 1.52 3.23 20.49
C SER A 155 0.13 3.82 20.67
N ASP A 156 -0.88 3.34 19.91
CA ASP A 156 -2.25 3.83 19.98
C ASP A 156 -3.11 2.92 20.88
N PRO A 157 -3.54 3.40 22.06
CA PRO A 157 -4.35 2.60 22.98
C PRO A 157 -5.75 2.31 22.44
N SER A 158 -6.23 3.02 21.42
CA SER A 158 -7.53 2.76 20.80
C SER A 158 -7.51 1.57 19.83
N HIS A 159 -6.33 1.16 19.36
CA HIS A 159 -6.16 -0.02 18.50
C HIS A 159 -6.05 -1.33 19.32
N LEU A 160 -6.23 -1.26 20.64
CA LEU A 160 -6.30 -2.40 21.54
C LEU A 160 -7.59 -3.21 21.31
N PRO A 161 -7.56 -4.56 21.45
CA PRO A 161 -6.66 -5.33 22.30
C PRO A 161 -5.55 -6.05 21.53
N CYS A 162 -4.57 -5.33 21.00
CA CYS A 162 -3.22 -5.85 20.86
C CYS A 162 -2.62 -6.03 22.27
N TRP A 163 -2.96 -7.12 22.97
CA TRP A 163 -2.53 -7.43 24.36
C TRP A 163 -1.01 -7.59 24.60
N ALA A 164 -0.12 -7.00 23.82
CA ALA A 164 1.29 -7.36 23.86
C ALA A 164 2.21 -6.20 23.46
N TRP A 165 2.49 -5.34 24.43
CA TRP A 165 3.71 -4.52 24.50
C TRP A 165 3.54 -3.03 24.15
N PRO A 166 2.78 -2.25 24.94
CA PRO A 166 2.82 -0.78 24.82
C PRO A 166 4.24 -0.22 24.90
N GLU A 167 5.12 -0.85 25.69
CA GLU A 167 6.54 -0.54 25.76
C GLU A 167 7.27 -0.67 24.41
N MET A 168 6.78 -1.51 23.49
CA MET A 168 7.36 -1.63 22.15
C MET A 168 6.89 -0.51 21.22
N GLY A 169 5.71 0.08 21.47
CA GLY A 169 5.25 1.28 20.79
C GLY A 169 6.12 2.51 21.07
N GLU A 170 6.87 2.51 22.18
CA GLU A 170 7.85 3.54 22.51
C GLU A 170 9.19 3.37 21.77
N VAL A 171 9.46 2.18 21.23
CA VAL A 171 10.76 1.81 20.66
C VAL A 171 10.71 1.62 19.15
N VAL A 172 9.59 1.17 18.61
CA VAL A 172 9.43 0.86 17.18
C VAL A 172 8.22 1.58 16.62
N ALA A 173 8.42 2.33 15.54
CA ALA A 173 7.35 2.96 14.78
C ALA A 173 6.49 1.92 14.07
N CYS A 174 5.23 2.25 13.77
CA CYS A 174 4.39 1.45 12.89
C CYS A 174 4.37 2.01 11.46
N LEU A 175 3.99 1.18 10.47
CA LEU A 175 3.88 1.60 9.08
C LEU A 175 2.96 2.83 8.92
N TRP A 176 1.89 2.88 9.71
CA TRP A 176 0.88 3.94 9.66
C TRP A 176 1.42 5.33 10.03
N GLN A 177 2.60 5.41 10.63
CA GLN A 177 3.28 6.64 11.02
C GLN A 177 4.27 7.16 9.98
N THR A 178 4.54 6.40 8.91
CA THR A 178 5.41 6.85 7.81
C THR A 178 4.84 8.08 7.11
N SER A 179 5.72 8.91 6.55
CA SER A 179 5.34 10.17 5.90
C SER A 179 4.33 9.95 4.76
N TRP A 180 4.51 8.91 3.94
CA TRP A 180 3.59 8.57 2.85
C TRP A 180 2.18 8.20 3.32
N LEU A 181 2.06 7.38 4.38
CA LEU A 181 0.75 6.96 4.89
C LEU A 181 0.05 8.10 5.64
N ARG A 182 0.81 8.95 6.34
CA ARG A 182 0.27 10.19 6.93
C ARG A 182 -0.28 11.12 5.86
N ALA A 183 0.48 11.34 4.77
CA ALA A 183 0.01 12.16 3.65
C ALA A 183 -1.24 11.58 2.96
N LEU A 184 -1.27 10.26 2.75
CA LEU A 184 -2.43 9.56 2.19
C LEU A 184 -3.68 9.74 3.08
N ARG A 185 -3.56 9.54 4.39
CA ARG A 185 -4.66 9.73 5.36
C ARG A 185 -5.10 11.18 5.49
N ALA A 186 -4.19 12.14 5.29
CA ALA A 186 -4.54 13.56 5.27
C ALA A 186 -5.29 13.96 3.98
N SER A 187 -5.10 13.22 2.89
CA SER A 187 -5.67 13.56 1.57
C SER A 187 -7.03 12.91 1.29
N PHE A 188 -7.37 11.82 1.97
CA PHE A 188 -8.55 11.03 1.69
C PHE A 188 -9.28 10.60 2.96
N ASP A 189 -10.61 10.44 2.87
CA ASP A 189 -11.41 9.86 3.95
C ASP A 189 -11.18 8.35 4.04
N LEU A 190 -10.19 7.98 4.84
CA LEU A 190 -9.81 6.60 5.09
C LEU A 190 -10.27 6.15 6.48
N VAL A 191 -10.53 4.86 6.59
CA VAL A 191 -10.82 4.18 7.86
C VAL A 191 -9.86 3.04 8.07
N MET A 192 -9.62 2.73 9.33
CA MET A 192 -8.86 1.57 9.75
C MET A 192 -9.81 0.61 10.48
N LEU A 193 -9.76 -0.67 10.14
CA LEU A 193 -10.39 -1.73 10.92
C LEU A 193 -9.31 -2.58 11.57
N HIS A 194 -9.65 -3.21 12.69
CA HIS A 194 -8.74 -4.07 13.44
C HIS A 194 -9.34 -5.45 13.62
N SER A 195 -8.50 -6.48 13.48
CA SER A 195 -8.95 -7.87 13.61
C SER A 195 -7.81 -8.80 14.02
N SER A 196 -8.13 -10.06 14.26
CA SER A 196 -7.17 -11.08 14.65
C SER A 196 -7.25 -12.30 13.74
N MET A 197 -6.10 -12.74 13.22
CA MET A 197 -6.03 -13.88 12.29
C MET A 197 -6.48 -15.19 12.94
N CYS A 198 -6.33 -15.33 14.27
CA CYS A 198 -6.82 -16.49 15.02
C CYS A 198 -8.35 -16.66 14.93
N MET A 199 -9.13 -15.58 14.79
CA MET A 199 -10.58 -15.68 14.56
C MET A 199 -10.94 -16.25 13.18
N PHE A 200 -9.94 -16.40 12.31
CA PHE A 200 -10.05 -17.02 11.00
C PHE A 200 -9.35 -18.38 10.93
N GLY A 201 -8.90 -18.93 12.06
CA GLY A 201 -8.30 -20.26 12.15
C GLY A 201 -6.77 -20.28 12.14
N SER A 202 -6.09 -19.13 12.28
CA SER A 202 -4.63 -19.15 12.52
C SER A 202 -4.33 -19.80 13.87
N GLU A 203 -3.31 -20.66 13.90
CA GLU A 203 -2.74 -21.17 15.16
C GLU A 203 -1.97 -20.09 15.93
N PHE A 204 -1.49 -19.06 15.21
CA PHE A 204 -0.67 -17.99 15.75
C PHE A 204 -1.51 -16.84 16.30
N ARG A 205 -1.03 -16.25 17.40
CA ARG A 205 -1.56 -14.99 17.90
C ARG A 205 -1.05 -13.82 17.05
N LYS A 206 -1.77 -13.51 15.97
CA LYS A 206 -1.47 -12.38 15.08
C LYS A 206 -2.67 -11.46 14.90
N TYR A 207 -2.43 -10.17 15.14
CA TYR A 207 -3.36 -9.08 14.89
C TYR A 207 -2.97 -8.35 13.61
N PHE A 208 -3.96 -7.79 12.93
CA PHE A 208 -3.75 -7.00 11.74
C PHE A 208 -4.75 -5.84 11.70
N SER A 209 -4.35 -4.79 11.01
CA SER A 209 -5.18 -3.66 10.66
C SER A 209 -5.34 -3.58 9.15
N LEU A 210 -6.51 -3.17 8.67
CA LEU A 210 -6.70 -2.81 7.26
C LEU A 210 -7.07 -1.34 7.15
N LEU A 211 -6.24 -0.57 6.44
CA LEU A 211 -6.56 0.79 6.00
C LEU A 211 -7.30 0.73 4.65
N MET A 212 -8.39 1.49 4.50
CA MET A 212 -9.16 1.55 3.26
C MET A 212 -9.98 2.84 3.14
N PRO A 213 -10.47 3.21 1.94
CA PRO A 213 -11.43 4.31 1.80
C PRO A 213 -12.73 4.04 2.57
N ARG A 214 -13.32 5.06 3.19
CA ARG A 214 -14.54 4.88 4.03
C ARG A 214 -15.70 4.22 3.30
N HIS A 215 -15.95 4.60 2.04
CA HIS A 215 -17.01 4.01 1.23
C HIS A 215 -16.78 2.51 0.95
N TYR A 216 -15.54 2.03 1.06
CA TYR A 216 -15.13 0.64 0.88
C TYR A 216 -15.39 -0.21 2.15
N HIS A 217 -15.42 0.43 3.31
CA HIS A 217 -15.50 -0.20 4.63
C HIS A 217 -16.67 -1.19 4.79
N LYS A 218 -17.85 -0.84 4.26
CA LYS A 218 -19.06 -1.67 4.40
C LYS A 218 -18.87 -3.11 3.88
N ALA A 219 -18.02 -3.31 2.88
CA ALA A 219 -17.75 -4.65 2.38
C ALA A 219 -16.88 -5.49 3.32
N PHE A 220 -16.12 -4.86 4.21
CA PHE A 220 -15.18 -5.47 5.15
C PHE A 220 -15.64 -5.42 6.60
N VAL A 221 -16.80 -4.80 6.91
CA VAL A 221 -17.34 -4.68 8.28
C VAL A 221 -17.45 -6.03 9.02
N ALA A 222 -17.59 -7.13 8.28
CA ALA A 222 -17.63 -8.47 8.87
C ALA A 222 -16.29 -8.89 9.49
N LEU A 223 -15.17 -8.26 9.13
CA LEU A 223 -13.84 -8.49 9.70
C LEU A 223 -13.59 -7.66 10.96
N ASP A 224 -14.22 -6.49 11.06
CA ASP A 224 -13.94 -5.50 12.07
C ASP A 224 -14.32 -5.98 13.47
N GLY A 225 -13.47 -5.69 14.45
CA GLY A 225 -13.67 -6.07 15.84
C GLY A 225 -13.68 -7.58 16.12
N ARG A 226 -13.32 -8.44 15.15
CA ARG A 226 -13.17 -9.89 15.39
C ARG A 226 -11.89 -10.18 16.16
N LEU A 227 -12.02 -10.07 17.46
CA LEU A 227 -10.95 -10.27 18.42
C LEU A 227 -11.16 -11.61 19.11
N CYS A 228 -10.12 -12.43 19.19
CA CYS A 228 -10.17 -13.64 20.00
C CYS A 228 -10.39 -13.24 21.47
N PRO A 229 -11.43 -13.74 22.16
CA PRO A 229 -11.69 -13.37 23.55
C PRO A 229 -10.65 -13.96 24.52
N ARG A 230 -10.40 -13.24 25.63
CA ARG A 230 -9.37 -13.50 26.66
C ARG A 230 -9.44 -14.90 27.31
N THR A 231 -10.53 -15.64 27.16
CA THR A 231 -10.81 -16.83 27.99
C THR A 231 -10.27 -18.11 27.38
N GLY A 232 -9.34 -18.77 28.09
CA GLY A 232 -8.99 -20.19 27.97
C GLY A 232 -8.30 -20.60 26.66
N ALA A 233 -8.98 -20.45 25.54
CA ALA A 233 -8.50 -20.82 24.21
C ALA A 233 -7.34 -19.91 23.73
N HIS A 234 -7.27 -18.65 24.16
CA HIS A 234 -6.24 -17.73 23.67
C HIS A 234 -4.82 -18.05 24.19
N ALA A 235 -4.72 -18.64 25.39
CA ALA A 235 -3.44 -19.11 25.94
C ALA A 235 -2.89 -20.35 25.22
N GLN A 236 -3.72 -21.02 24.42
CA GLN A 236 -3.36 -22.21 23.64
C GLN A 236 -2.77 -21.84 22.27
N HIS A 237 -2.85 -20.57 21.85
CA HIS A 237 -2.25 -20.12 20.60
C HIS A 237 -0.74 -19.98 20.69
N VAL A 238 -0.06 -20.35 19.63
CA VAL A 238 1.40 -20.26 19.54
C VAL A 238 1.79 -18.79 19.38
N PRO A 239 2.72 -18.26 20.21
CA PRO A 239 3.28 -16.94 19.97
C PRO A 239 3.99 -16.91 18.61
N ALA A 240 3.75 -15.85 17.83
CA ALA A 240 4.39 -15.63 16.53
C ALA A 240 5.88 -15.19 16.65
N CYS A 241 6.51 -15.34 17.82
CA CYS A 241 7.90 -14.97 18.07
C CYS A 241 8.77 -16.21 18.34
N GLY A 242 10.08 -16.11 18.09
CA GLY A 242 11.03 -17.20 18.25
C GLY A 242 11.06 -18.18 17.07
N LEU A 243 11.74 -19.31 17.28
CA LEU A 243 11.86 -20.38 16.30
C LEU A 243 10.86 -21.51 16.57
N ASP A 244 10.51 -22.27 15.55
CA ASP A 244 9.76 -23.53 15.65
C ASP A 244 10.69 -24.72 15.91
N ALA A 245 10.16 -25.95 15.83
CA ALA A 245 10.93 -27.18 16.06
C ALA A 245 12.02 -27.43 15.00
N ASP A 246 11.87 -26.86 13.79
CA ASP A 246 12.78 -27.02 12.66
C ASP A 246 13.78 -25.84 12.56
N GLY A 247 13.72 -24.89 13.50
CA GLY A 247 14.57 -23.71 13.53
C GLY A 247 14.11 -22.58 12.61
N LEU A 248 12.90 -22.65 12.06
CA LEU A 248 12.31 -21.60 11.24
C LEU A 248 11.64 -20.52 12.10
N SER A 249 11.66 -19.29 11.61
CA SER A 249 11.01 -18.17 12.30
C SER A 249 9.50 -18.35 12.34
N ARG A 250 8.93 -18.42 13.55
CA ARG A 250 7.47 -18.45 13.75
C ARG A 250 6.77 -17.21 13.22
N ALA A 251 7.48 -16.07 13.17
CA ALA A 251 6.93 -14.84 12.58
C ALA A 251 6.70 -15.00 11.06
N THR A 252 7.59 -15.75 10.39
CA THR A 252 7.47 -16.05 8.97
C THR A 252 6.30 -17.00 8.70
N LEU A 253 6.09 -18.00 9.55
CA LEU A 253 4.94 -18.91 9.47
C LEU A 253 3.63 -18.18 9.74
N ALA A 254 3.58 -17.36 10.80
CA ALA A 254 2.46 -16.48 11.11
C ALA A 254 2.20 -15.41 10.03
N GLY A 255 3.13 -15.22 9.08
CA GLY A 255 2.94 -14.40 7.89
C GLY A 255 1.73 -14.83 7.04
N GLN A 256 1.42 -16.12 7.01
CA GLN A 256 0.41 -16.69 6.12
C GLN A 256 -1.03 -16.36 6.55
N TYR A 257 -1.86 -15.97 5.58
CA TYR A 257 -3.29 -15.81 5.80
C TYR A 257 -3.97 -17.18 5.96
N PRO A 258 -4.76 -17.40 7.02
CA PRO A 258 -5.64 -18.56 7.08
C PRO A 258 -6.69 -18.52 5.96
N TRP A 259 -7.09 -19.67 5.41
CA TRP A 259 -8.09 -19.76 4.34
C TRP A 259 -9.31 -18.87 4.54
N ARG A 260 -9.90 -18.89 5.75
CA ARG A 260 -11.13 -18.14 6.05
C ARG A 260 -10.90 -16.62 5.95
N LEU A 261 -9.70 -16.13 6.26
CA LEU A 261 -9.35 -14.73 6.10
C LEU A 261 -9.16 -14.39 4.62
N SER A 262 -8.43 -15.21 3.87
CA SER A 262 -8.25 -15.05 2.41
C SER A 262 -9.60 -14.94 1.68
N VAL A 263 -10.54 -15.85 1.98
CA VAL A 263 -11.90 -15.83 1.42
C VAL A 263 -12.67 -14.57 1.82
N ALA A 264 -12.55 -14.14 3.07
CA ALA A 264 -13.28 -12.97 3.57
C ALA A 264 -12.74 -11.65 2.95
N LEU A 265 -11.42 -11.52 2.81
CA LEU A 265 -10.78 -10.40 2.12
C LEU A 265 -11.27 -10.32 0.66
N LEU A 266 -11.23 -11.43 -0.07
CA LEU A 266 -11.68 -11.46 -1.46
C LEU A 266 -13.16 -11.15 -1.63
N ARG A 267 -14.02 -11.66 -0.74
CA ARG A 267 -15.45 -11.32 -0.79
C ARG A 267 -15.66 -9.82 -0.56
N GLY A 268 -14.89 -9.20 0.33
CA GLY A 268 -14.87 -7.74 0.49
C GLY A 268 -14.52 -7.04 -0.81
N HIS A 269 -13.43 -7.44 -1.44
CA HIS A 269 -13.00 -6.89 -2.73
C HIS A 269 -14.03 -7.10 -3.85
N ALA A 270 -14.64 -8.29 -3.94
CA ALA A 270 -15.66 -8.64 -4.92
C ALA A 270 -16.91 -7.75 -4.81
N ARG A 271 -17.42 -7.55 -3.59
CA ARG A 271 -18.60 -6.73 -3.31
C ARG A 271 -18.41 -5.29 -3.75
N CYS A 272 -17.22 -4.75 -3.51
CA CYS A 272 -16.93 -3.40 -3.95
C CYS A 272 -16.66 -3.32 -5.44
N ALA A 273 -16.00 -4.30 -6.04
CA ALA A 273 -15.81 -4.36 -7.49
C ALA A 273 -17.17 -4.33 -8.23
N ALA A 274 -18.15 -5.08 -7.72
CA ALA A 274 -19.52 -5.06 -8.26
C ALA A 274 -20.23 -3.70 -8.08
N SER A 275 -19.90 -2.96 -7.02
CA SER A 275 -20.50 -1.65 -6.70
C SER A 275 -19.84 -0.50 -7.47
N ALA A 276 -18.55 -0.62 -7.78
CA ALA A 276 -17.74 0.37 -8.52
C ALA A 276 -18.00 0.35 -10.04
N CYS A 277 -18.84 -0.56 -10.54
CA CYS A 277 -19.37 -0.51 -11.91
C CYS A 277 -20.37 0.65 -12.12
N CYS A 278 -20.63 1.47 -11.10
CA CYS A 278 -21.31 2.76 -11.22
C CYS A 278 -20.29 3.83 -11.72
N PRO A 279 -20.65 4.72 -12.66
CA PRO A 279 -19.69 5.58 -13.34
C PRO A 279 -18.92 6.49 -12.36
N PRO A 280 -17.61 6.73 -12.60
CA PRO A 280 -16.78 7.53 -11.70
C PRO A 280 -17.35 8.94 -11.57
N GLN A 281 -17.48 9.42 -10.33
CA GLN A 281 -17.66 10.84 -10.08
C GLN A 281 -16.38 11.55 -10.53
N ARG A 282 -16.51 12.59 -11.38
CA ARG A 282 -15.37 13.44 -11.75
C ARG A 282 -14.83 14.09 -10.47
N VAL A 283 -13.65 13.67 -10.04
CA VAL A 283 -12.89 14.38 -9.00
C VAL A 283 -11.93 15.31 -9.73
N GLU A 284 -12.20 16.60 -9.69
CA GLU A 284 -11.25 17.62 -10.13
C GLU A 284 -10.13 17.72 -9.09
N MET A 285 -8.91 17.35 -9.48
CA MET A 285 -7.73 17.51 -8.63
C MET A 285 -7.16 18.92 -8.79
N THR A 286 -7.30 19.75 -7.77
CA THR A 286 -6.57 21.01 -7.66
C THR A 286 -5.22 20.76 -6.99
N VAL A 287 -4.16 20.57 -7.79
CA VAL A 287 -2.79 20.52 -7.27
C VAL A 287 -2.34 21.95 -6.99
N ARG A 288 -2.17 22.29 -5.70
CA ARG A 288 -1.51 23.55 -5.32
C ARG A 288 -0.02 23.41 -5.60
N THR A 289 0.46 24.04 -6.65
CA THR A 289 1.89 24.29 -6.84
C THR A 289 2.35 25.28 -5.79
N VAL A 290 3.19 24.84 -4.85
CA VAL A 290 3.94 25.75 -3.98
C VAL A 290 4.99 26.40 -4.89
N GLY A 291 4.77 27.69 -5.22
CA GLY A 291 5.73 28.46 -6.01
C GLY A 291 7.07 28.52 -5.27
N SER A 292 8.14 28.17 -5.97
CA SER A 292 9.50 28.51 -5.54
C SER A 292 9.61 30.02 -5.52
N SER A 293 9.77 30.59 -4.34
CA SER A 293 10.14 31.99 -4.18
C SER A 293 11.62 32.12 -4.56
N ASP A 294 11.89 32.33 -5.84
CA ASP A 294 13.13 32.97 -6.25
C ASP A 294 12.99 34.46 -5.93
N SER A 295 13.73 34.86 -4.91
CA SER A 295 13.88 36.24 -4.49
C SER A 295 15.02 36.88 -5.28
N ASP A 296 14.67 37.59 -6.35
CA ASP A 296 15.51 38.65 -6.89
C ASP A 296 14.78 39.97 -6.68
N GLY A 297 15.42 40.83 -5.89
CA GLY A 297 14.90 42.14 -5.56
C GLY A 297 15.02 43.10 -6.73
N GLU A 298 13.99 43.92 -6.93
CA GLU A 298 14.17 45.29 -7.35
C GLU A 298 12.97 46.13 -6.89
N SER A 299 13.31 47.31 -6.39
CA SER A 299 12.45 48.33 -5.80
C SER A 299 11.53 49.02 -6.81
N GLY A 300 10.25 49.17 -6.48
CA GLY A 300 9.31 50.04 -7.21
C GLY A 300 8.02 50.27 -6.43
N LEU A 301 7.67 51.54 -6.23
CA LEU A 301 6.52 52.08 -5.47
C LEU A 301 5.15 51.75 -6.11
N PRO A 302 4.03 51.93 -5.38
CA PRO A 302 2.73 51.35 -5.74
C PRO A 302 1.96 52.21 -6.76
N SER A 303 1.41 51.57 -7.78
CA SER A 303 0.33 52.11 -8.60
C SER A 303 -0.97 51.36 -8.26
N GLU A 304 -1.95 52.10 -7.75
CA GLU A 304 -3.35 51.68 -7.72
C GLU A 304 -3.86 51.60 -9.15
N ASP A 305 -4.36 50.44 -9.59
CA ASP A 305 -5.42 50.36 -10.59
C ASP A 305 -6.03 48.96 -10.62
N GLY A 306 -7.36 48.94 -10.59
CA GLY A 306 -8.18 47.73 -10.64
C GLY A 306 -8.17 47.07 -12.01
N GLY A 307 -8.09 45.75 -12.01
CA GLY A 307 -8.30 44.91 -13.18
C GLY A 307 -8.80 43.54 -12.75
N ASP A 308 -10.00 43.18 -13.20
CA ASP A 308 -10.61 41.86 -13.02
C ASP A 308 -9.64 40.76 -13.47
N ALA A 309 -9.22 39.91 -12.53
CA ALA A 309 -8.45 38.72 -12.83
C ALA A 309 -9.33 37.74 -13.63
N PRO A 310 -8.88 37.22 -14.78
CA PRO A 310 -9.61 36.18 -15.48
C PRO A 310 -9.71 34.92 -14.59
N PRO A 311 -10.80 34.15 -14.67
CA PRO A 311 -10.90 32.89 -13.95
C PRO A 311 -9.75 31.96 -14.34
N PRO A 312 -9.22 31.15 -13.41
CA PRO A 312 -8.10 30.26 -13.68
C PRO A 312 -8.44 29.33 -14.85
N SER A 313 -7.59 29.36 -15.88
CA SER A 313 -7.70 28.49 -17.05
C SER A 313 -7.59 27.03 -16.64
N VAL A 314 -8.63 26.25 -16.94
CA VAL A 314 -8.67 24.79 -16.76
C VAL A 314 -7.73 24.14 -17.78
N MET A 315 -6.53 23.75 -17.35
CA MET A 315 -5.66 22.87 -18.13
C MET A 315 -5.87 21.41 -17.70
N ALA A 316 -6.45 20.61 -18.59
CA ALA A 316 -6.38 19.16 -18.51
C ALA A 316 -4.92 18.73 -18.75
N MET A 317 -4.23 18.30 -17.70
CA MET A 317 -2.86 17.82 -17.82
C MET A 317 -2.85 16.39 -18.40
N SER A 318 -2.02 16.17 -19.42
CA SER A 318 -1.78 14.83 -19.97
C SER A 318 -0.81 14.05 -19.08
N CYS A 319 -0.86 12.72 -19.12
CA CYS A 319 0.06 11.82 -18.40
C CYS A 319 1.56 12.19 -18.48
N ARG A 320 2.01 12.98 -19.48
CA ARG A 320 3.40 13.45 -19.56
C ARG A 320 3.81 14.43 -18.45
N GLN A 321 2.88 15.20 -17.87
CA GLN A 321 3.23 16.25 -16.88
C GLN A 321 3.49 15.70 -15.48
N LEU A 322 2.95 14.52 -15.13
CA LEU A 322 3.23 13.83 -13.87
C LEU A 322 4.68 13.30 -13.77
N PHE A 323 5.36 13.10 -14.90
CA PHE A 323 6.71 12.51 -14.95
C PHE A 323 7.84 13.54 -15.11
N GLY A 324 7.52 14.82 -15.29
CA GLY A 324 8.52 15.87 -15.56
C GLY A 324 9.37 16.27 -14.35
N THR A 325 8.88 16.04 -13.13
CA THR A 325 9.50 16.52 -11.88
C THR A 325 10.37 15.47 -11.17
N VAL A 326 10.42 14.23 -11.66
CA VAL A 326 11.07 13.09 -10.96
C VAL A 326 12.43 12.71 -11.59
N VAL A 327 12.91 13.43 -12.61
CA VAL A 327 14.20 13.10 -13.26
C VAL A 327 15.06 14.34 -13.51
N ARG A 328 15.70 14.85 -12.46
CA ARG A 328 16.95 15.65 -12.41
C ARG A 328 17.48 15.48 -10.97
N ASP A 329 18.68 15.06 -10.62
CA ASP A 329 19.95 14.80 -11.29
C ASP A 329 20.62 13.61 -10.59
N ALA A 330 21.20 12.69 -11.36
CA ALA A 330 22.26 11.82 -10.90
C ALA A 330 23.29 11.73 -12.02
N ALA A 331 24.10 12.77 -12.15
CA ALA A 331 25.29 12.74 -12.96
C ALA A 331 26.25 11.70 -12.37
N ALA A 332 26.61 10.69 -13.17
CA ALA A 332 27.64 9.73 -12.82
C ALA A 332 29.01 10.44 -12.77
N PRO A 333 29.87 10.18 -11.77
CA PRO A 333 31.24 10.65 -11.82
C PRO A 333 32.04 9.85 -12.86
N PRO A 334 33.08 10.46 -13.47
CA PRO A 334 33.86 9.81 -14.50
C PRO A 334 34.72 8.70 -13.92
N VAL A 335 34.79 7.59 -14.66
CA VAL A 335 35.67 6.45 -14.41
C VAL A 335 37.12 6.92 -14.60
N GLY A 336 37.85 7.06 -13.49
CA GLY A 336 39.29 7.25 -13.47
C GLY A 336 39.99 5.91 -13.32
N THR A 337 40.75 5.52 -14.34
CA THR A 337 41.68 4.38 -14.34
C THR A 337 42.85 4.60 -13.37
N ARG A 338 42.99 3.74 -12.36
CA ARG A 338 44.17 2.92 -12.05
C ARG A 338 43.95 2.11 -10.78
#